data_AF-A0A0K0GR31-F1
#
_entry.id   AF-A0A0K0GR31-F1
#
_cell.length_a   1.000
_cell.length_b   1.000
_cell.length_c   1.000
_cell.angle_alpha   90.00
_cell.angle_beta   90.00
_cell.angle_gamma   90.00
#
_symmetry.space_group_name_H-M   'P 1'
#
loop_
_entity.id
_entity.type
_entity.pdbx_description
1 polymer ?
#
loop_
_entity_poly.entity_id
_entity_poly.type
_entity_poly.pdbx_seq_one_letter_code
_entity_poly.pdbx_strand_id
1 'polypeptide(L)'
;MMLPAAALLALRGQWQRARGQWLIGEGAPQAIGLRAPTQAQAIARFDAFGAWLQEWSRTGLPGRVEYRAVSWTQLGPQRLPQTWVLDDAGQAAGALGEGERWARARQRSAALQARWPQAVALAARLRRQFDLLADWPEVEFARLVAVVEWLHQHRDSGLFLRQLPIAGIDSKWIEPHRGVIADWLAGLRGIAEPRSFASLSGLRNAPDRVRLRLLDPALRHHIGGLEDITAPIAQIAALRLPVRRVLIVENRETGLACESLPGTLVLMARGYAVEYVSNIGWLRELPLYYWGDIDTHGLAILHRLRTHAPHTTAVLMNEATLQATPRALWGHERRPHRAQRLAALSIQEQRLYADLRVGRFGPSPRLEQERIAWDYAWPRIQAALAD
;
A
#
# COMPACT_ATOMS: atom_id res chain seq x y z
N MET A 1 31.84 -8.88 -34.57
CA MET A 1 32.92 -8.52 -33.62
C MET A 1 32.34 -7.62 -32.55
N MET A 2 32.41 -8.03 -31.29
CA MET A 2 31.95 -7.24 -30.16
C MET A 2 33.14 -6.50 -29.54
N LEU A 3 33.09 -5.17 -29.47
CA LEU A 3 34.11 -4.35 -28.80
C LEU A 3 33.94 -4.41 -27.26
N PRO A 4 34.98 -4.07 -26.47
CA PRO A 4 34.89 -4.04 -25.01
C PRO A 4 33.70 -3.24 -24.47
N ALA A 5 33.40 -2.07 -25.06
CA ALA A 5 32.23 -1.27 -24.68
C ALA A 5 30.89 -2.01 -24.85
N ALA A 6 30.74 -2.77 -25.94
CA ALA A 6 29.53 -3.58 -26.19
C ALA A 6 29.46 -4.79 -25.24
N ALA A 7 30.61 -5.37 -24.87
CA ALA A 7 30.68 -6.44 -23.88
C ALA A 7 30.27 -5.92 -22.49
N LEU A 8 30.70 -4.72 -22.10
CA LEU A 8 30.25 -4.05 -20.87
C LEU A 8 28.74 -3.79 -20.85
N LEU A 9 28.12 -3.44 -21.98
CA LEU A 9 26.67 -3.30 -22.07
C LEU A 9 25.96 -4.64 -21.86
N ALA A 10 26.47 -5.73 -22.44
CA ALA A 10 25.95 -7.07 -22.21
C ALA A 10 26.07 -7.48 -20.73
N LEU A 11 27.23 -7.21 -20.11
CA LEU A 11 27.47 -7.44 -18.69
C LEU A 11 26.52 -6.61 -17.81
N ARG A 12 26.30 -5.33 -18.15
CA ARG A 12 25.35 -4.46 -17.43
C ARG A 12 23.94 -5.03 -17.47
N GLY A 13 23.52 -5.63 -18.60
CA GLY A 13 22.26 -6.35 -18.71
C GLY A 13 22.17 -7.56 -17.77
N GLN A 14 23.25 -8.33 -17.62
CA GLN A 14 23.32 -9.41 -16.62
C GLN A 14 23.25 -8.86 -15.19
N TRP A 15 24.06 -7.84 -14.88
CA TRP A 15 24.13 -7.19 -13.57
C TRP A 15 22.77 -6.72 -13.07
N GLN A 16 22.02 -5.97 -13.90
CA GLN A 16 20.71 -5.45 -13.52
C GLN A 16 19.70 -6.55 -13.18
N ARG A 17 19.81 -7.72 -13.82
CA ARG A 17 18.90 -8.86 -13.59
C ARG A 17 19.33 -9.76 -12.44
N ALA A 18 20.64 -9.94 -12.25
CA ALA A 18 21.17 -11.03 -11.44
C ALA A 18 22.04 -10.58 -10.25
N ARG A 19 22.37 -9.29 -10.08
CA ARG A 19 23.20 -8.81 -8.96
C ARG A 19 22.69 -9.28 -7.59
N GLY A 20 21.37 -9.32 -7.41
CA GLY A 20 20.75 -9.84 -6.21
C GLY A 20 21.00 -11.34 -5.99
N GLN A 21 20.90 -12.16 -7.04
CA GLN A 21 21.13 -13.61 -6.98
C GLN A 21 22.59 -13.91 -6.68
N TRP A 22 23.49 -13.21 -7.39
CA TRP A 22 24.93 -13.30 -7.15
C TRP A 22 25.28 -12.94 -5.70
N LEU A 23 24.58 -11.96 -5.11
CA LEU A 23 24.83 -11.49 -3.74
C LEU A 23 24.64 -12.59 -2.69
N ILE A 24 23.71 -13.52 -2.95
CA ILE A 24 23.39 -14.62 -2.05
C ILE A 24 23.95 -15.97 -2.53
N GLY A 25 24.82 -15.95 -3.54
CA GLY A 25 25.46 -17.16 -4.06
C GLY A 25 24.60 -18.02 -4.99
N GLU A 26 23.41 -17.55 -5.41
CA GLU A 26 22.51 -18.26 -6.32
C GLU A 26 22.87 -18.04 -7.82
N GLY A 27 24.16 -17.91 -8.15
CA GLY A 27 24.63 -17.78 -9.52
C GLY A 27 25.91 -16.96 -9.65
N ALA A 28 26.40 -16.86 -10.89
CA ALA A 28 27.59 -16.11 -11.25
C ALA A 28 27.41 -15.40 -12.61
N PRO A 29 28.26 -14.42 -12.95
CA PRO A 29 28.30 -13.82 -14.28
C PRO A 29 28.50 -14.88 -15.36
N GLN A 30 27.70 -14.79 -16.43
CA GLN A 30 27.87 -15.64 -17.60
C GLN A 30 28.94 -15.06 -18.53
N ALA A 31 29.76 -15.95 -19.08
CA ALA A 31 30.78 -15.59 -20.04
C ALA A 31 30.19 -14.91 -21.29
N ILE A 32 30.88 -13.88 -21.79
CA ILE A 32 30.39 -13.04 -22.89
C ILE A 32 31.14 -13.41 -24.17
N GLY A 33 30.44 -14.00 -25.12
CA GLY A 33 31.00 -14.31 -26.45
C GLY A 33 31.29 -13.04 -27.25
N LEU A 34 32.54 -12.89 -27.68
CA LEU A 34 33.07 -11.69 -28.35
C LEU A 34 32.80 -11.65 -29.86
N ARG A 35 32.11 -12.68 -30.37
CA ARG A 35 31.67 -12.81 -31.78
C ARG A 35 32.85 -12.61 -32.74
N ALA A 36 33.88 -13.45 -32.57
CA ALA A 36 35.03 -13.49 -33.45
C ALA A 36 34.58 -13.70 -34.91
N PRO A 37 35.17 -12.96 -35.88
CA PRO A 37 34.73 -13.01 -37.27
C PRO A 37 35.26 -14.28 -37.96
N THR A 38 34.66 -14.62 -39.10
CA THR A 38 35.27 -15.54 -40.07
C THR A 38 36.35 -14.82 -40.88
N GLN A 39 37.21 -15.58 -41.57
CA GLN A 39 38.26 -15.01 -42.45
C GLN A 39 37.68 -14.03 -43.48
N ALA A 40 36.56 -14.39 -44.14
CA ALA A 40 35.89 -13.53 -45.11
C ALA A 40 35.39 -12.21 -44.50
N GLN A 41 34.84 -12.25 -43.28
CA GLN A 41 34.36 -11.06 -42.56
C GLN A 41 35.51 -10.16 -42.10
N ALA A 42 36.64 -10.75 -41.69
CA ALA A 42 37.83 -10.02 -41.30
C ALA A 42 38.43 -9.25 -42.49
N ILE A 43 38.53 -9.89 -43.66
CA ILE A 43 39.04 -9.25 -44.89
C ILE A 43 38.11 -8.13 -45.35
N ALA A 44 36.80 -8.38 -45.36
CA ALA A 44 35.81 -7.39 -45.80
C ALA A 44 35.80 -6.11 -44.93
N ARG A 45 36.31 -6.17 -43.69
CA ARG A 45 36.40 -5.04 -42.76
C ARG A 45 37.75 -5.05 -42.03
N PHE A 46 38.84 -5.05 -42.80
CA PHE A 46 40.20 -5.26 -42.30
C PHE A 46 40.62 -4.28 -41.20
N ASP A 47 40.39 -2.97 -41.38
CA ASP A 47 40.75 -1.96 -40.38
C ASP A 47 39.98 -2.14 -39.07
N ALA A 48 38.67 -2.43 -39.17
CA ALA A 48 37.84 -2.70 -38.00
C ALA A 48 38.23 -4.00 -37.28
N PHE A 49 38.73 -4.99 -38.02
CA PHE A 49 39.27 -6.23 -37.45
C PHE A 49 40.56 -5.97 -36.69
N GLY A 50 41.49 -5.19 -37.26
CA GLY A 50 42.73 -4.79 -36.59
C GLY A 50 42.48 -3.99 -35.31
N ALA A 51 41.60 -2.98 -35.39
CA ALA A 51 41.20 -2.19 -34.23
C ALA A 51 40.55 -3.05 -33.14
N TRP A 52 39.68 -3.99 -33.52
CA TRP A 52 39.05 -4.92 -32.56
C TRP A 52 40.06 -5.81 -31.84
N LEU A 53 41.08 -6.32 -32.54
CA LEU A 53 42.16 -7.10 -31.91
C LEU A 53 42.98 -6.25 -30.93
N GLN A 54 43.30 -5.00 -31.29
CA GLN A 54 44.05 -4.09 -30.43
C GLN A 54 43.25 -3.70 -29.17
N GLU A 55 41.97 -3.40 -29.31
CA GLU A 55 41.09 -3.07 -28.18
C GLU A 55 41.03 -4.20 -27.16
N TRP A 56 40.95 -5.45 -27.61
CA TRP A 56 40.94 -6.61 -26.71
C TRP A 56 42.31 -6.99 -26.16
N SER A 57 43.41 -6.74 -26.87
CA SER A 57 44.75 -7.01 -26.35
C SER A 57 45.20 -6.01 -25.29
N ARG A 58 44.71 -4.76 -25.39
CA ARG A 58 45.05 -3.65 -24.50
C ARG A 58 44.00 -3.41 -23.41
N THR A 59 42.97 -4.25 -23.32
CA THR A 59 41.89 -4.06 -22.36
C THR A 59 42.40 -4.20 -20.93
N GLY A 60 42.05 -3.24 -20.07
CA GLY A 60 42.29 -3.30 -18.62
C GLY A 60 41.09 -3.83 -17.84
N LEU A 61 40.11 -4.45 -18.53
CA LEU A 61 38.92 -4.96 -17.87
C LEU A 61 39.25 -6.14 -16.95
N PRO A 62 38.61 -6.24 -15.77
CA PRO A 62 38.72 -7.42 -14.90
C PRO A 62 38.33 -8.73 -15.60
N GLY A 63 38.82 -9.84 -15.05
CA GLY A 63 38.61 -11.18 -15.60
C GLY A 63 39.65 -11.56 -16.64
N ARG A 64 39.34 -12.55 -17.48
CA ARG A 64 40.22 -13.04 -18.54
C ARG A 64 39.53 -13.08 -19.89
N VAL A 65 40.31 -12.89 -20.95
CA VAL A 65 39.85 -13.10 -22.32
C VAL A 65 40.43 -14.42 -22.82
N GLU A 66 39.56 -15.34 -23.20
CA GLU A 66 39.95 -16.61 -23.79
C GLU A 66 40.20 -16.41 -25.29
N TYR A 67 41.39 -16.82 -25.74
CA TYR A 67 41.81 -16.68 -27.12
C TYR A 67 41.88 -18.03 -27.83
N ARG A 68 41.60 -18.03 -29.13
CA ARG A 68 41.78 -19.19 -30.01
C ARG A 68 42.77 -18.88 -31.12
N ALA A 69 43.77 -19.73 -31.29
CA ALA A 69 44.65 -19.70 -32.45
C ALA A 69 43.91 -20.27 -33.68
N VAL A 70 43.95 -19.56 -34.80
CA VAL A 70 43.45 -20.01 -36.10
C VAL A 70 44.47 -19.67 -37.18
N SER A 71 44.63 -20.54 -38.17
CA SER A 71 45.45 -20.24 -39.34
C SER A 71 44.53 -20.03 -40.54
N TRP A 72 44.58 -18.84 -41.12
CA TRP A 72 43.77 -18.45 -42.27
C TRP A 72 44.63 -18.39 -43.53
N THR A 73 44.10 -18.88 -44.64
CA THR A 73 44.86 -19.02 -45.90
C THR A 73 45.38 -17.69 -46.46
N GLN A 74 44.65 -16.59 -46.26
CA GLN A 74 44.98 -15.26 -46.80
C GLN A 74 45.51 -14.28 -45.74
N LEU A 75 45.24 -14.54 -44.45
CA LEU A 75 45.63 -13.66 -43.34
C LEU A 75 46.67 -14.32 -42.42
N GLY A 76 47.10 -15.54 -42.73
CA GLY A 76 48.08 -16.29 -41.92
C GLY A 76 47.58 -16.67 -40.53
N PRO A 77 48.49 -16.97 -39.59
CA PRO A 77 48.14 -17.30 -38.21
C PRO A 77 47.61 -16.08 -37.46
N GLN A 78 46.47 -16.26 -36.79
CA GLN A 78 45.76 -15.24 -36.02
C GLN A 78 45.41 -15.77 -34.63
N ARG A 79 45.43 -14.90 -33.62
CA ARG A 79 44.99 -15.22 -32.26
C ARG A 79 43.76 -14.39 -31.91
N LEU A 80 42.59 -15.02 -31.97
CA LEU A 80 41.31 -14.33 -31.92
C LEU A 80 40.69 -14.38 -30.52
N PRO A 81 40.33 -13.23 -29.91
CA PRO A 81 39.58 -13.23 -28.67
C PRO A 81 38.18 -13.84 -28.91
N GLN A 82 37.85 -14.86 -28.13
CA GLN A 82 36.60 -15.64 -28.27
C GLN A 82 35.58 -15.21 -27.24
N THR A 83 35.97 -15.20 -25.96
CA THR A 83 35.07 -15.07 -24.84
C THR A 83 35.71 -14.25 -23.75
N TRP A 84 34.97 -13.32 -23.16
CA TRP A 84 35.37 -12.63 -21.94
C TRP A 84 34.71 -13.33 -20.74
N VAL A 85 35.53 -13.79 -19.80
CA VAL A 85 35.12 -14.59 -18.64
C VAL A 85 35.42 -13.82 -17.36
N LEU A 86 34.43 -13.77 -16.47
CA LEU A 86 34.51 -13.21 -15.13
C LEU A 86 34.27 -14.34 -14.14
N ASP A 87 35.20 -14.57 -13.23
CA ASP A 87 35.17 -15.69 -12.29
C ASP A 87 34.15 -15.49 -11.17
N ASP A 88 33.90 -14.23 -10.80
CA ASP A 88 32.96 -13.88 -9.75
C ASP A 88 32.24 -12.55 -10.03
N ALA A 89 31.19 -12.32 -9.25
CA ALA A 89 30.39 -11.10 -9.33
C ALA A 89 31.14 -9.83 -8.87
N GLY A 90 32.22 -9.96 -8.10
CA GLY A 90 33.10 -8.85 -7.74
C GLY A 90 33.90 -8.34 -8.94
N GLN A 91 34.42 -9.24 -9.78
CA GLN A 91 35.05 -8.85 -11.05
C GLN A 91 34.04 -8.18 -11.98
N ALA A 92 32.80 -8.70 -12.05
CA ALA A 92 31.73 -8.08 -12.82
C ALA A 92 31.39 -6.66 -12.31
N ALA A 93 31.29 -6.49 -10.99
CA ALA A 93 31.08 -5.19 -10.37
C ALA A 93 32.22 -4.23 -10.70
N GLY A 94 33.47 -4.67 -10.54
CA GLY A 94 34.67 -3.89 -10.86
C GLY A 94 34.68 -3.42 -12.31
N ALA A 95 34.36 -4.31 -13.26
CA ALA A 95 34.31 -3.97 -14.67
C ALA A 95 33.24 -2.91 -15.00
N LEU A 96 32.15 -2.86 -14.22
CA LEU A 96 31.05 -1.92 -14.39
C LEU A 96 31.20 -0.62 -13.58
N GLY A 97 32.24 -0.49 -12.76
CA GLY A 97 32.40 0.63 -11.81
C GLY A 97 31.50 0.53 -10.58
N GLU A 98 30.95 -0.65 -10.29
CA GLU A 98 30.01 -0.93 -9.19
C GLU A 98 30.71 -1.57 -7.97
N GLY A 99 32.05 -1.60 -7.95
CA GLY A 99 32.84 -2.34 -6.97
C GLY A 99 32.55 -1.97 -5.51
N GLU A 100 32.46 -0.67 -5.19
CA GLU A 100 32.15 -0.21 -3.83
C GLU A 100 30.73 -0.57 -3.39
N ARG A 101 29.74 -0.36 -4.29
CA ARG A 101 28.34 -0.71 -4.05
C ARG A 101 28.19 -2.22 -3.79
N TRP A 102 28.87 -3.04 -4.60
CA TRP A 102 28.94 -4.48 -4.42
C TRP A 102 29.57 -4.89 -3.09
N ALA A 103 30.74 -4.35 -2.76
CA ALA A 103 31.44 -4.67 -1.52
C ALA A 103 30.59 -4.36 -0.29
N ARG A 104 29.94 -3.19 -0.27
CA ARG A 104 29.05 -2.78 0.82
C ARG A 104 27.82 -3.69 0.93
N ALA A 105 27.16 -3.97 -0.20
CA ALA A 105 26.00 -4.86 -0.21
C ALA A 105 26.36 -6.27 0.27
N ARG A 106 27.52 -6.80 -0.17
CA ARG A 106 28.02 -8.13 0.23
C ARG A 106 28.33 -8.18 1.72
N GLN A 107 29.04 -7.16 2.24
CA GLN A 107 29.35 -7.04 3.66
C GLN A 107 28.08 -7.01 4.51
N ARG A 108 27.11 -6.16 4.16
CA ARG A 108 25.84 -6.05 4.89
C ARG A 108 25.02 -7.34 4.79
N SER A 109 24.91 -7.95 3.62
CA SER A 109 24.22 -9.23 3.44
C SER A 109 24.83 -10.33 4.32
N ALA A 110 26.15 -10.47 4.32
CA ALA A 110 26.85 -11.44 5.15
C ALA A 110 26.65 -11.16 6.65
N ALA A 111 26.70 -9.89 7.07
CA ALA A 111 26.47 -9.50 8.46
C ALA A 111 25.04 -9.84 8.93
N LEU A 112 24.02 -9.60 8.10
CA LEU A 112 22.64 -9.95 8.43
C LEU A 112 22.42 -11.46 8.51
N GLN A 113 23.02 -12.23 7.60
CA GLN A 113 22.94 -13.69 7.62
C GLN A 113 23.67 -14.29 8.83
N ALA A 114 24.85 -13.76 9.18
CA ALA A 114 25.57 -14.16 10.39
C ALA A 114 24.81 -13.79 11.67
N ARG A 115 24.08 -12.67 11.65
CA ARG A 115 23.28 -12.21 12.79
C ARG A 115 22.02 -13.05 13.01
N TRP A 116 21.40 -13.55 11.94
CA TRP A 116 20.21 -14.40 12.01
C TRP A 116 20.42 -15.72 11.22
N PRO A 117 21.29 -16.62 11.70
CA PRO A 117 21.70 -17.81 10.93
C PRO A 117 20.55 -18.80 10.69
N GLN A 118 19.52 -18.79 11.54
CA GLN A 118 18.34 -19.65 11.41
C GLN A 118 17.34 -19.12 10.35
N ALA A 119 17.49 -17.88 9.90
CA ALA A 119 16.56 -17.22 8.98
C ALA A 119 16.91 -17.47 7.51
N VAL A 120 16.84 -18.72 7.07
CA VAL A 120 17.20 -19.11 5.69
C VAL A 120 16.42 -18.30 4.63
N ALA A 121 15.15 -17.99 4.90
CA ALA A 121 14.31 -17.21 4.00
C ALA A 121 14.69 -15.71 3.90
N LEU A 122 15.55 -15.19 4.79
CA LEU A 122 16.03 -13.80 4.73
C LEU A 122 16.86 -13.55 3.47
N ALA A 123 17.71 -14.51 3.06
CA ALA A 123 18.55 -14.36 1.87
C ALA A 123 17.72 -14.02 0.62
N ALA A 124 16.57 -14.69 0.44
CA ALA A 124 15.64 -14.42 -0.66
C ALA A 124 15.04 -13.00 -0.61
N ARG A 125 14.91 -12.40 0.58
CA ARG A 125 14.47 -11.00 0.77
C ARG A 125 15.60 -10.04 0.37
N LEU A 126 16.81 -10.27 0.88
CA LEU A 126 18.00 -9.47 0.60
C LEU A 126 18.34 -9.44 -0.90
N ARG A 127 18.17 -10.57 -1.59
CA ARG A 127 18.29 -10.70 -3.05
C ARG A 127 17.53 -9.61 -3.82
N ARG A 128 16.34 -9.23 -3.36
CA ARG A 128 15.49 -8.23 -4.05
C ARG A 128 15.81 -6.79 -3.68
N GLN A 129 16.72 -6.58 -2.73
CA GLN A 129 16.95 -5.29 -2.10
C GLN A 129 18.43 -4.87 -2.18
N PHE A 130 19.09 -5.23 -3.29
CA PHE A 130 20.49 -4.89 -3.52
C PHE A 130 20.77 -3.40 -3.30
N ASP A 131 19.96 -2.51 -3.89
CA ASP A 131 20.21 -1.06 -3.81
C ASP A 131 20.04 -0.52 -2.38
N LEU A 132 19.14 -1.10 -1.58
CA LEU A 132 19.05 -0.78 -0.15
C LEU A 132 20.35 -1.16 0.56
N LEU A 133 20.87 -2.37 0.31
CA LEU A 133 22.11 -2.82 0.92
C LEU A 133 23.32 -2.01 0.44
N ALA A 134 23.35 -1.61 -0.83
CA ALA A 134 24.45 -0.88 -1.44
C ALA A 134 24.47 0.62 -1.09
N ASP A 135 23.31 1.27 -1.03
CA ASP A 135 23.23 2.73 -1.12
C ASP A 135 22.74 3.41 0.15
N TRP A 136 22.07 2.68 1.05
CA TRP A 136 21.56 3.30 2.27
C TRP A 136 22.69 3.83 3.16
N PRO A 137 22.55 5.04 3.73
CA PRO A 137 23.48 5.56 4.71
C PRO A 137 23.64 4.60 5.89
N GLU A 138 24.86 4.50 6.44
CA GLU A 138 25.18 3.55 7.50
C GLU A 138 24.27 3.70 8.73
N VAL A 139 23.99 4.94 9.13
CA VAL A 139 23.11 5.24 10.27
C VAL A 139 21.67 4.75 10.02
N GLU A 140 21.15 4.96 8.81
CA GLU A 140 19.79 4.56 8.43
C GLU A 140 19.66 3.05 8.31
N PHE A 141 20.70 2.39 7.78
CA PHE A 141 20.78 0.94 7.72
C PHE A 141 20.84 0.32 9.12
N ALA A 142 21.69 0.85 10.01
CA ALA A 142 21.79 0.39 11.39
C ALA A 142 20.45 0.53 12.15
N ARG A 143 19.72 1.64 11.92
CA ARG A 143 18.37 1.86 12.45
C ARG A 143 17.37 0.81 11.95
N LEU A 144 17.38 0.49 10.65
CA LEU A 144 16.54 -0.57 10.09
C LEU A 144 16.81 -1.92 10.74
N VAL A 145 18.09 -2.28 10.88
CA VAL A 145 18.50 -3.52 11.56
C VAL A 145 18.00 -3.53 13.01
N ALA A 146 18.19 -2.44 13.75
CA ALA A 146 17.75 -2.34 15.15
C ALA A 146 16.22 -2.47 15.31
N VAL A 147 15.44 -1.86 14.41
CA VAL A 147 13.97 -1.97 14.40
C VAL A 147 13.54 -3.39 14.09
N VAL A 148 14.09 -4.01 13.04
CA VAL A 148 13.76 -5.39 12.65
C VAL A 148 14.14 -6.37 13.75
N GLU A 149 15.32 -6.21 14.35
CA GLU A 149 15.79 -7.00 15.48
C GLU A 149 14.79 -6.96 16.63
N TRP A 150 14.45 -5.76 17.09
CA TRP A 150 13.63 -5.57 18.26
C TRP A 150 12.25 -6.20 18.05
N LEU A 151 11.64 -5.98 16.88
CA LEU A 151 10.34 -6.56 16.50
C LEU A 151 10.41 -8.08 16.26
N HIS A 152 11.56 -8.61 15.87
CA HIS A 152 11.77 -10.06 15.76
C HIS A 152 11.82 -10.74 17.13
N GLN A 153 12.46 -10.08 18.10
CA GLN A 153 12.60 -10.55 19.48
C GLN A 153 11.32 -10.35 20.31
N HIS A 154 10.52 -9.31 20.04
CA HIS A 154 9.31 -8.96 20.80
C HIS A 154 8.03 -9.10 19.96
N ARG A 155 7.74 -10.34 19.53
CA ARG A 155 6.70 -10.64 18.52
C ARG A 155 5.28 -10.26 18.93
N ASP A 156 5.00 -10.17 20.22
CA ASP A 156 3.69 -9.84 20.79
C ASP A 156 3.80 -8.72 21.83
N SER A 157 4.71 -7.76 21.60
CA SER A 157 5.01 -6.70 22.57
C SER A 157 3.79 -5.93 23.07
N GLY A 158 2.75 -5.78 22.24
CA GLY A 158 1.56 -4.98 22.55
C GLY A 158 1.85 -3.49 22.73
N LEU A 159 3.06 -3.04 22.40
CA LEU A 159 3.47 -1.64 22.50
C LEU A 159 2.93 -0.82 21.32
N PHE A 160 2.71 0.47 21.55
CA PHE A 160 2.51 1.42 20.47
C PHE A 160 3.83 1.76 19.79
N LEU A 161 3.75 2.19 18.54
CA LEU A 161 4.92 2.52 17.70
C LEU A 161 5.90 3.50 18.36
N ARG A 162 5.40 4.49 19.12
CA ARG A 162 6.23 5.50 19.81
C ARG A 162 6.83 5.03 21.13
N GLN A 163 6.48 3.83 21.59
CA GLN A 163 7.04 3.23 22.80
C GLN A 163 8.25 2.34 22.49
N LEU A 164 8.62 2.18 21.22
CA LEU A 164 9.79 1.42 20.84
C LEU A 164 11.05 2.04 21.45
N PRO A 165 11.79 1.31 22.31
CA PRO A 165 12.95 1.84 23.01
C PRO A 165 14.19 1.80 22.09
N ILE A 166 14.12 2.46 20.93
CA ILE A 166 15.17 2.43 19.90
C ILE A 166 15.61 3.86 19.61
N ALA A 167 16.89 4.14 19.86
CA ALA A 167 17.45 5.48 19.68
C ALA A 167 17.35 5.96 18.22
N GLY A 168 16.94 7.22 18.03
CA GLY A 168 16.86 7.84 16.71
C GLY A 168 15.71 7.35 15.82
N ILE A 169 14.73 6.64 16.39
CA ILE A 169 13.53 6.17 15.68
C ILE A 169 12.29 6.88 16.19
N ASP A 170 11.48 7.39 15.27
CA ASP A 170 10.14 7.88 15.55
C ASP A 170 9.12 7.31 14.53
N SER A 171 7.84 7.69 14.67
CA SER A 171 6.80 7.25 13.74
C SER A 171 7.04 7.71 12.30
N LYS A 172 7.62 8.92 12.10
CA LYS A 172 7.91 9.47 10.78
C LYS A 172 9.03 8.72 10.09
N TRP A 173 9.94 8.13 10.87
CA TRP A 173 10.96 7.24 10.36
C TRP A 173 10.38 5.87 9.98
N ILE A 174 9.55 5.25 10.83
CA ILE A 174 9.06 3.89 10.54
C ILE A 174 8.05 3.87 9.39
N GLU A 175 7.16 4.85 9.30
CA GLU A 175 6.09 4.93 8.31
C GLU A 175 6.53 4.67 6.85
N PRO A 176 7.52 5.38 6.29
CA PRO A 176 8.01 5.13 4.93
C PRO A 176 8.72 3.77 4.79
N HIS A 177 9.23 3.20 5.89
CA HIS A 177 10.02 1.95 5.89
C HIS A 177 9.21 0.70 6.27
N ARG A 178 7.90 0.82 6.52
CA ARG A 178 7.03 -0.31 6.91
C ARG A 178 7.12 -1.49 5.94
N GLY A 179 7.24 -1.23 4.64
CA GLY A 179 7.33 -2.27 3.61
C GLY A 179 8.58 -3.13 3.75
N VAL A 180 9.76 -2.52 3.86
CA VAL A 180 11.02 -3.25 4.03
C VAL A 180 11.09 -3.96 5.38
N ILE A 181 10.64 -3.30 6.46
CA ILE A 181 10.60 -3.89 7.80
C ILE A 181 9.72 -5.14 7.79
N ALA A 182 8.54 -5.07 7.18
CA ALA A 182 7.64 -6.21 7.04
C ALA A 182 8.27 -7.34 6.21
N ASP A 183 8.93 -7.02 5.09
CA ASP A 183 9.58 -8.01 4.23
C ASP A 183 10.71 -8.76 4.95
N TRP A 184 11.53 -8.05 5.73
CA TRP A 184 12.58 -8.66 6.54
C TRP A 184 12.01 -9.48 7.69
N LEU A 185 11.02 -8.97 8.42
CA LEU A 185 10.35 -9.74 9.47
C LEU A 185 9.72 -11.03 8.93
N ALA A 186 9.11 -11.00 7.75
CA ALA A 186 8.58 -12.18 7.09
C ALA A 186 9.69 -13.19 6.76
N GLY A 187 10.81 -12.72 6.20
CA GLY A 187 12.00 -13.54 5.94
C GLY A 187 12.58 -14.18 7.20
N LEU A 188 12.69 -13.40 8.28
CA LEU A 188 13.16 -13.89 9.58
C LEU A 188 12.23 -14.93 10.22
N ARG A 189 10.95 -14.93 9.87
CA ARG A 189 9.95 -15.84 10.42
C ARG A 189 9.57 -16.98 9.47
N GLY A 190 10.23 -17.09 8.31
CA GLY A 190 9.93 -18.12 7.31
C GLY A 190 8.56 -17.98 6.64
N ILE A 191 7.97 -16.78 6.66
CA ILE A 191 6.65 -16.52 6.06
C ILE A 191 6.85 -16.22 4.58
N ALA A 192 6.32 -17.09 3.71
CA ALA A 192 6.43 -16.94 2.26
C ALA A 192 5.55 -15.81 1.72
N GLU A 193 4.30 -15.75 2.17
CA GLU A 193 3.29 -14.79 1.73
C GLU A 193 3.59 -13.35 2.18
N PRO A 194 3.29 -12.34 1.34
CA PRO A 194 3.32 -10.95 1.77
C PRO A 194 2.38 -10.71 2.96
N ARG A 195 2.89 -10.08 4.01
CA ARG A 195 2.11 -9.66 5.19
C ARG A 195 2.37 -8.19 5.46
N SER A 196 1.37 -7.52 6.03
CA SER A 196 1.50 -6.11 6.37
C SER A 196 2.41 -5.92 7.59
N PHE A 197 3.02 -4.74 7.71
CA PHE A 197 3.74 -4.36 8.91
C PHE A 197 2.88 -4.50 10.17
N ALA A 198 1.61 -4.13 10.09
CA ALA A 198 0.68 -4.22 11.21
C ALA A 198 0.51 -5.66 11.72
N SER A 199 0.48 -6.66 10.84
CA SER A 199 0.34 -8.07 11.25
C SER A 199 1.64 -8.71 11.72
N LEU A 200 2.80 -8.22 11.28
CA LEU A 200 4.09 -8.78 11.66
C LEU A 200 4.75 -8.07 12.85
N SER A 201 4.47 -6.80 13.08
CA SER A 201 5.21 -6.00 14.07
C SER A 201 4.97 -6.41 15.52
N GLY A 202 3.84 -7.06 15.85
CA GLY A 202 3.48 -7.31 17.25
C GLY A 202 3.10 -6.06 18.03
N LEU A 203 2.91 -4.94 17.33
CA LEU A 203 2.58 -3.65 17.90
C LEU A 203 1.07 -3.48 17.99
N ARG A 204 0.64 -2.75 19.03
CA ARG A 204 -0.74 -2.37 19.23
C ARG A 204 -1.08 -1.19 18.34
N ASN A 205 -2.19 -1.31 17.60
CA ASN A 205 -2.81 -0.18 16.92
C ASN A 205 -3.64 0.64 17.90
N ALA A 206 -3.77 1.94 17.63
CA ALA A 206 -4.76 2.76 18.31
C ALA A 206 -6.14 2.10 18.13
N PRO A 207 -6.96 2.02 19.21
CA PRO A 207 -8.28 1.43 19.11
C PRO A 207 -9.12 2.25 18.12
N ASP A 208 -9.91 1.56 17.31
CA ASP A 208 -10.82 2.23 16.40
C ASP A 208 -11.93 2.94 17.18
N ARG A 209 -12.23 4.19 16.79
CA ARG A 209 -13.09 5.11 17.54
C ARG A 209 -14.26 5.56 16.68
N VAL A 210 -15.39 5.80 17.34
CA VAL A 210 -16.58 6.41 16.74
C VAL A 210 -16.96 7.64 17.57
N ARG A 211 -17.49 8.66 16.89
CA ARG A 211 -18.04 9.86 17.51
C ARG A 211 -19.56 9.74 17.60
N LEU A 212 -20.09 10.03 18.77
CA LEU A 212 -21.52 10.08 19.03
C LEU A 212 -21.91 11.40 19.67
N ARG A 213 -23.17 11.78 19.49
CA ARG A 213 -23.76 12.92 20.17
C ARG A 213 -25.13 12.57 20.74
N LEU A 214 -25.38 12.93 21.99
CA LEU A 214 -26.67 12.72 22.65
C LEU A 214 -27.56 13.94 22.46
N LEU A 215 -28.67 13.79 21.73
CA LEU A 215 -29.60 14.90 21.47
C LEU A 215 -30.62 15.09 22.59
N ASP A 216 -30.68 14.16 23.55
CA ASP A 216 -31.57 14.22 24.68
C ASP A 216 -30.81 14.60 25.97
N PRO A 217 -31.15 15.72 26.63
CA PRO A 217 -30.61 16.08 27.93
C PRO A 217 -30.73 14.98 29.00
N ALA A 218 -31.78 14.17 28.99
CA ALA A 218 -31.94 13.06 29.93
C ALA A 218 -30.89 11.96 29.70
N LEU A 219 -30.54 11.67 28.43
CA LEU A 219 -29.46 10.73 28.11
C LEU A 219 -28.10 11.25 28.58
N ARG A 220 -27.85 12.57 28.45
CA ARG A 220 -26.59 13.19 28.89
C ARG A 220 -26.39 13.03 30.39
N HIS A 221 -27.45 13.11 31.19
CA HIS A 221 -27.37 12.95 32.64
C HIS A 221 -26.81 11.58 33.05
N HIS A 222 -27.09 10.52 32.29
CA HIS A 222 -26.54 9.18 32.55
C HIS A 222 -25.02 9.08 32.39
N ILE A 223 -24.38 10.07 31.75
CA ILE A 223 -22.93 10.10 31.51
C ILE A 223 -22.29 11.42 31.95
N GLY A 224 -22.82 12.02 33.02
CA GLY A 224 -22.22 13.19 33.65
C GLY A 224 -22.38 14.48 32.85
N GLY A 225 -23.41 14.57 31.99
CA GLY A 225 -23.71 15.75 31.19
C GLY A 225 -22.97 15.83 29.86
N LEU A 226 -22.14 14.83 29.52
CA LEU A 226 -21.44 14.81 28.24
C LEU A 226 -22.43 14.69 27.09
N GLU A 227 -22.26 15.57 26.10
CA GLU A 227 -23.10 15.61 24.90
C GLU A 227 -22.42 14.99 23.69
N ASP A 228 -21.15 15.33 23.45
CA ASP A 228 -20.40 15.00 22.24
C ASP A 228 -19.12 14.24 22.59
N ILE A 229 -19.03 12.99 22.14
CA ILE A 229 -18.08 12.01 22.67
C ILE A 229 -17.45 11.24 21.53
N THR A 230 -16.12 11.12 21.57
CA THR A 230 -15.37 10.20 20.71
C THR A 230 -14.68 9.13 21.55
N ALA A 231 -15.13 7.88 21.43
CA ALA A 231 -14.60 6.77 22.24
C ALA A 231 -14.35 5.52 21.39
N PRO A 232 -13.50 4.59 21.87
CA PRO A 232 -13.31 3.29 21.24
C PRO A 232 -14.64 2.56 21.04
N ILE A 233 -14.81 1.90 19.89
CA ILE A 233 -16.06 1.17 19.56
C ILE A 233 -16.41 0.15 20.64
N ALA A 234 -15.42 -0.55 21.20
CA ALA A 234 -15.65 -1.51 22.29
C ALA A 234 -16.21 -0.86 23.57
N GLN A 235 -15.83 0.38 23.87
CA GLN A 235 -16.39 1.12 25.01
C GLN A 235 -17.83 1.57 24.71
N ILE A 236 -18.11 2.02 23.48
CA ILE A 236 -19.47 2.36 23.05
C ILE A 236 -20.39 1.13 23.07
N ALA A 237 -19.90 -0.03 22.64
CA ALA A 237 -20.63 -1.30 22.70
C ALA A 237 -21.00 -1.72 24.13
N ALA A 238 -20.22 -1.30 25.12
CA ALA A 238 -20.47 -1.57 26.53
C ALA A 238 -21.39 -0.53 27.22
N LEU A 239 -21.72 0.58 26.55
CA LEU A 239 -22.59 1.61 27.12
C LEU A 239 -24.00 1.05 27.37
N ARG A 240 -24.55 1.38 28.54
CA ARG A 240 -25.93 1.11 28.90
C ARG A 240 -26.66 2.43 29.06
N LEU A 241 -27.29 2.87 27.98
CA LEU A 241 -28.06 4.09 27.91
C LEU A 241 -29.49 3.75 27.50
N PRO A 242 -30.53 4.40 28.05
CA PRO A 242 -31.92 4.21 27.63
C PRO A 242 -32.22 4.93 26.31
N VAL A 243 -31.36 4.70 25.30
CA VAL A 243 -31.52 5.25 23.94
C VAL A 243 -32.74 4.59 23.31
N ARG A 244 -33.60 5.40 22.68
CA ARG A 244 -34.80 4.90 22.00
C ARG A 244 -34.59 4.73 20.50
N ARG A 245 -33.70 5.52 19.91
CA ARG A 245 -33.43 5.54 18.47
C ARG A 245 -32.05 6.11 18.18
N VAL A 246 -31.50 5.72 17.03
CA VAL A 246 -30.17 6.18 16.60
C VAL A 246 -30.26 6.78 15.20
N LEU A 247 -29.70 7.98 15.03
CA LEU A 247 -29.51 8.62 13.74
C LEU A 247 -28.04 8.52 13.33
N ILE A 248 -27.75 7.80 12.27
CA ILE A 248 -26.42 7.69 11.68
C ILE A 248 -26.31 8.76 10.59
N VAL A 249 -25.40 9.70 10.76
CA VAL A 249 -25.17 10.81 9.82
C VAL A 249 -23.77 10.68 9.22
N GLU A 250 -23.63 10.68 7.91
CA GLU A 250 -22.33 10.55 7.24
C GLU A 250 -21.44 11.77 7.43
N ASN A 251 -21.97 12.99 7.24
CA ASN A 251 -21.23 14.22 7.43
C ASN A 251 -21.15 14.63 8.92
N ARG A 252 -19.92 14.91 9.38
CA ARG A 252 -19.66 15.32 10.77
C ARG A 252 -20.35 16.64 11.14
N GLU A 253 -20.25 17.66 10.30
CA GLU A 253 -20.84 18.98 10.58
C GLU A 253 -22.37 18.90 10.60
N THR A 254 -22.97 18.10 9.72
CA THR A 254 -24.41 17.81 9.75
C THR A 254 -24.83 17.15 11.07
N GLY A 255 -24.05 16.21 11.60
CA GLY A 255 -24.32 15.61 12.91
C GLY A 255 -24.18 16.59 14.08
N LEU A 256 -23.28 17.58 13.96
CA LEU A 256 -23.13 18.65 14.95
C LEU A 256 -24.26 19.69 14.87
N ALA A 257 -24.86 19.87 13.70
CA ALA A 257 -25.99 20.75 13.50
C ALA A 257 -27.30 20.21 14.09
N CYS A 258 -27.43 18.88 14.27
CA CYS A 258 -28.63 18.26 14.83
C CYS A 258 -29.07 18.94 16.14
N GLU A 259 -30.36 19.20 16.30
CA GLU A 259 -30.88 19.89 17.49
C GLU A 259 -31.41 18.87 18.50
N SER A 260 -31.96 19.36 19.61
CA SER A 260 -32.46 18.49 20.67
C SER A 260 -33.59 17.60 20.18
N LEU A 261 -33.49 16.30 20.45
CA LEU A 261 -34.48 15.30 20.08
C LEU A 261 -34.52 14.19 21.15
N PRO A 262 -35.62 14.06 21.91
CA PRO A 262 -35.73 13.11 23.01
C PRO A 262 -35.44 11.65 22.60
N GLY A 263 -34.76 10.91 23.48
CA GLY A 263 -34.37 9.52 23.29
C GLY A 263 -33.38 9.25 22.15
N THR A 264 -32.79 10.28 21.53
CA THR A 264 -32.00 10.14 20.29
C THR A 264 -30.50 10.25 20.51
N LEU A 265 -29.78 9.30 19.93
CA LEU A 265 -28.33 9.31 19.80
C LEU A 265 -27.95 9.50 18.33
N VAL A 266 -27.03 10.41 18.04
CA VAL A 266 -26.42 10.57 16.72
C VAL A 266 -25.09 9.83 16.66
N LEU A 267 -24.89 9.00 15.65
CA LEU A 267 -23.58 8.44 15.30
C LEU A 267 -23.07 9.15 14.05
N MET A 268 -21.90 9.75 14.13
CA MET A 268 -21.26 10.38 12.97
C MET A 268 -20.43 9.31 12.24
N ALA A 269 -20.95 8.85 11.10
CA ALA A 269 -20.34 7.84 10.27
C ALA A 269 -19.08 8.35 9.55
N ARG A 270 -18.28 7.41 9.04
CA ARG A 270 -16.96 7.67 8.45
C ARG A 270 -16.94 7.22 6.98
N GLY A 271 -17.97 7.59 6.23
CA GLY A 271 -18.21 7.07 4.88
C GLY A 271 -18.42 5.55 4.89
N TYR A 272 -17.63 4.82 4.11
CA TYR A 272 -17.74 3.36 3.95
C TYR A 272 -17.44 2.52 5.20
N ALA A 273 -16.84 3.09 6.24
CA ALA A 273 -16.54 2.40 7.49
C ALA A 273 -17.79 2.34 8.39
N VAL A 274 -18.84 1.62 7.95
CA VAL A 274 -20.09 1.39 8.70
C VAL A 274 -20.16 0.03 9.38
N GLU A 275 -19.20 -0.86 9.10
CA GLU A 275 -19.19 -2.23 9.61
C GLU A 275 -19.08 -2.29 11.14
N TYR A 276 -18.55 -1.24 11.79
CA TYR A 276 -18.45 -1.16 13.24
C TYR A 276 -19.83 -1.21 13.93
N VAL A 277 -20.92 -0.88 13.24
CA VAL A 277 -22.28 -1.00 13.76
C VAL A 277 -22.56 -2.45 14.19
N SER A 278 -22.01 -3.43 13.46
CA SER A 278 -22.13 -4.85 13.84
C SER A 278 -21.45 -5.19 15.17
N ASN A 279 -20.46 -4.39 15.61
CA ASN A 279 -19.73 -4.57 16.86
C ASN A 279 -20.41 -3.91 18.08
N ILE A 280 -21.46 -3.12 17.85
CA ILE A 280 -22.22 -2.44 18.92
C ILE A 280 -23.57 -3.15 19.04
N GLY A 281 -23.63 -4.17 19.89
CA GLY A 281 -24.75 -5.12 19.94
C GLY A 281 -26.12 -4.46 20.14
N TRP A 282 -26.21 -3.48 21.02
CA TRP A 282 -27.47 -2.79 21.35
C TRP A 282 -28.03 -1.95 20.18
N LEU A 283 -27.24 -1.61 19.15
CA LEU A 283 -27.78 -0.95 17.95
C LEU A 283 -28.73 -1.85 17.16
N ARG A 284 -28.59 -3.18 17.28
CA ARG A 284 -29.41 -4.13 16.50
C ARG A 284 -30.86 -4.19 16.96
N GLU A 285 -31.12 -3.75 18.19
CA GLU A 285 -32.42 -3.81 18.85
C GLU A 285 -33.17 -2.48 18.79
N LEU A 286 -32.53 -1.42 18.29
CA LEU A 286 -33.10 -0.07 18.23
C LEU A 286 -33.48 0.31 16.80
N PRO A 287 -34.49 1.18 16.63
CA PRO A 287 -34.71 1.89 15.38
C PRO A 287 -33.45 2.65 14.95
N LEU A 288 -32.93 2.28 13.77
CA LEU A 288 -31.78 2.91 13.14
C LEU A 288 -32.22 3.73 11.93
N TYR A 289 -31.79 4.98 11.90
CA TYR A 289 -32.03 5.89 10.79
C TYR A 289 -30.69 6.27 10.16
N TYR A 290 -30.61 6.35 8.85
CA TYR A 290 -29.41 6.73 8.12
C TYR A 290 -29.67 7.96 7.25
N TRP A 291 -28.81 8.96 7.38
CA TRP A 291 -28.76 10.12 6.52
C TRP A 291 -27.37 10.21 5.89
N GLY A 292 -27.30 10.07 4.57
CA GLY A 292 -26.09 10.25 3.76
C GLY A 292 -26.36 11.10 2.52
N ASP A 293 -25.37 11.23 1.66
CA ASP A 293 -25.47 11.96 0.40
C ASP A 293 -26.43 11.27 -0.59
N ILE A 294 -27.11 12.06 -1.44
CA ILE A 294 -27.86 11.53 -2.58
C ILE A 294 -26.94 11.48 -3.79
N ASP A 295 -26.17 10.40 -3.87
CA ASP A 295 -25.37 9.99 -5.03
C ASP A 295 -25.25 8.45 -5.07
N THR A 296 -24.49 7.90 -6.02
CA THR A 296 -24.36 6.45 -6.13
C THR A 296 -23.49 5.84 -5.02
N HIS A 297 -22.60 6.61 -4.39
CA HIS A 297 -21.78 6.16 -3.26
C HIS A 297 -22.54 6.18 -1.93
N GLY A 298 -23.37 7.19 -1.65
CA GLY A 298 -24.19 7.30 -0.45
C GLY A 298 -25.21 6.17 -0.35
N LEU A 299 -25.85 5.81 -1.47
CA LEU A 299 -26.73 4.62 -1.54
C LEU A 299 -25.94 3.31 -1.39
N ALA A 300 -24.68 3.25 -1.84
CA ALA A 300 -23.83 2.09 -1.61
C ALA A 300 -23.37 1.96 -0.13
N ILE A 301 -23.21 3.08 0.59
CA ILE A 301 -22.96 3.06 2.04
C ILE A 301 -24.22 2.58 2.79
N LEU A 302 -25.40 3.08 2.44
CA LEU A 302 -26.68 2.59 2.98
C LEU A 302 -26.84 1.08 2.76
N HIS A 303 -26.54 0.61 1.55
CA HIS A 303 -26.52 -0.80 1.22
C HIS A 303 -25.60 -1.60 2.17
N ARG A 304 -24.34 -1.16 2.36
CA ARG A 304 -23.37 -1.82 3.25
C ARG A 304 -23.78 -1.75 4.73
N LEU A 305 -24.44 -0.67 5.15
CA LEU A 305 -25.00 -0.56 6.49
C LEU A 305 -26.09 -1.61 6.70
N ARG A 306 -27.01 -1.76 5.72
CA ARG A 306 -28.10 -2.74 5.79
C ARG A 306 -27.66 -4.20 5.70
N THR A 307 -26.48 -4.50 5.15
CA THR A 307 -25.95 -5.87 5.27
C THR A 307 -25.61 -6.25 6.72
N HIS A 308 -25.42 -5.27 7.61
CA HIS A 308 -25.12 -5.48 9.02
C HIS A 308 -26.30 -5.14 9.95
N ALA A 309 -27.14 -4.18 9.55
CA ALA A 309 -28.35 -3.79 10.27
C ALA A 309 -29.54 -3.61 9.30
N PRO A 310 -30.21 -4.71 8.90
CA PRO A 310 -31.22 -4.70 7.84
C PRO A 310 -32.44 -3.80 8.10
N HIS A 311 -32.75 -3.50 9.37
CA HIS A 311 -33.87 -2.65 9.79
C HIS A 311 -33.59 -1.14 9.66
N THR A 312 -32.42 -0.74 9.13
CA THR A 312 -32.06 0.67 8.97
C THR A 312 -32.98 1.38 7.98
N THR A 313 -33.60 2.48 8.39
CA THR A 313 -34.43 3.35 7.55
C THR A 313 -33.62 4.53 7.02
N ALA A 314 -33.64 4.78 5.71
CA ALA A 314 -32.99 5.95 5.14
C ALA A 314 -33.89 7.18 5.30
N VAL A 315 -33.32 8.31 5.74
CA VAL A 315 -34.01 9.60 5.85
C VAL A 315 -33.38 10.61 4.91
N LEU A 316 -34.23 11.42 4.24
CA LEU A 316 -33.80 12.45 3.28
C LEU A 316 -32.97 11.93 2.09
N MET A 317 -32.93 10.62 1.84
CA MET A 317 -32.23 10.00 0.70
C MET A 317 -33.22 9.49 -0.36
N ASN A 318 -34.09 10.37 -0.84
CA ASN A 318 -35.11 10.03 -1.82
C ASN A 318 -35.22 11.07 -2.94
N GLU A 319 -35.87 10.70 -4.05
CA GLU A 319 -36.05 11.58 -5.22
C GLU A 319 -36.76 12.89 -4.83
N ALA A 320 -37.73 12.85 -3.91
CA ALA A 320 -38.44 14.05 -3.46
C ALA A 320 -37.51 15.06 -2.78
N THR A 321 -36.56 14.59 -1.97
CA THR A 321 -35.55 15.44 -1.31
C THR A 321 -34.58 16.02 -2.34
N LEU A 322 -34.14 15.20 -3.29
CA LEU A 322 -33.29 15.63 -4.40
C LEU A 322 -33.97 16.76 -5.18
N GLN A 323 -35.23 16.56 -5.60
CA GLN A 323 -36.00 17.53 -6.39
C GLN A 323 -36.40 18.80 -5.62
N ALA A 324 -36.61 18.70 -4.31
CA ALA A 324 -36.89 19.86 -3.46
C ALA A 324 -35.66 20.76 -3.27
N THR A 325 -34.45 20.27 -3.56
CA THR A 325 -33.22 21.03 -3.42
C THR A 325 -32.86 21.71 -4.77
N PRO A 326 -32.61 23.03 -4.80
CA PRO A 326 -32.24 23.73 -6.03
C PRO A 326 -31.05 23.08 -6.74
N ARG A 327 -31.19 22.83 -8.06
CA ARG A 327 -30.14 22.18 -8.87
C ARG A 327 -28.80 22.89 -8.84
N ALA A 328 -28.77 24.21 -8.61
CA ALA A 328 -27.54 24.99 -8.47
C ALA A 328 -26.68 24.58 -7.25
N LEU A 329 -27.27 23.88 -6.27
CA LEU A 329 -26.56 23.36 -5.10
C LEU A 329 -26.06 21.92 -5.30
N TRP A 330 -26.39 21.28 -6.41
CA TRP A 330 -25.96 19.92 -6.71
C TRP A 330 -24.51 19.94 -7.20
N GLY A 331 -23.69 19.07 -6.62
CA GLY A 331 -22.35 18.76 -7.10
C GLY A 331 -22.34 17.71 -8.21
N HIS A 332 -21.13 17.27 -8.56
CA HIS A 332 -20.88 16.26 -9.59
C HIS A 332 -20.05 15.09 -9.05
N GLU A 333 -20.61 13.89 -9.09
CA GLU A 333 -19.92 12.64 -8.78
C GLU A 333 -18.95 12.27 -9.91
N ARG A 334 -17.63 12.45 -9.69
CA ARG A 334 -16.63 12.21 -10.74
C ARG A 334 -16.54 10.74 -11.20
N ARG A 335 -16.82 9.81 -10.29
CA ARG A 335 -16.69 8.36 -10.54
C ARG A 335 -17.85 7.65 -9.87
N PRO A 336 -18.92 7.35 -10.61
CA PRO A 336 -20.04 6.58 -10.07
C PRO A 336 -19.61 5.22 -9.53
N HIS A 337 -20.31 4.76 -8.50
CA HIS A 337 -20.16 3.43 -7.95
C HIS A 337 -20.41 2.37 -9.04
N ARG A 338 -19.52 1.36 -9.10
CA ARG A 338 -19.46 0.40 -10.22
C ARG A 338 -20.54 -0.68 -10.19
N ALA A 339 -21.12 -0.96 -9.02
CA ALA A 339 -22.10 -2.02 -8.88
C ALA A 339 -23.33 -1.74 -9.75
N GLN A 340 -23.82 -2.77 -10.45
CA GLN A 340 -25.03 -2.60 -11.26
C GLN A 340 -26.30 -2.55 -10.39
N ARG A 341 -26.26 -3.27 -9.26
CA ARG A 341 -27.37 -3.42 -8.33
C ARG A 341 -26.85 -3.47 -6.89
N LEU A 342 -27.63 -2.94 -5.95
CA LEU A 342 -27.33 -2.93 -4.53
C LEU A 342 -28.47 -3.67 -3.81
N ALA A 343 -28.27 -4.95 -3.51
CA ALA A 343 -29.35 -5.88 -3.15
C ALA A 343 -30.10 -5.53 -1.85
N ALA A 344 -29.44 -4.89 -0.89
CA ALA A 344 -30.02 -4.43 0.37
C ALA A 344 -30.79 -3.08 0.27
N LEU A 345 -30.92 -2.48 -0.92
CA LEU A 345 -31.75 -1.30 -1.12
C LEU A 345 -33.23 -1.68 -1.29
N SER A 346 -34.11 -0.78 -0.87
CA SER A 346 -35.53 -0.87 -1.15
C SER A 346 -35.82 -0.68 -2.64
N ILE A 347 -37.03 -1.02 -3.09
CA ILE A 347 -37.43 -0.83 -4.50
C ILE A 347 -37.30 0.65 -4.91
N GLN A 348 -37.68 1.58 -4.04
CA GLN A 348 -37.63 3.02 -4.33
C GLN A 348 -36.19 3.53 -4.39
N GLU A 349 -35.34 3.11 -3.47
CA GLU A 349 -33.92 3.49 -3.46
C GLU A 349 -33.15 2.86 -4.63
N GLN A 350 -33.49 1.63 -5.02
CA GLN A 350 -32.89 0.96 -6.17
C GLN A 350 -33.27 1.65 -7.49
N ARG A 351 -34.48 2.22 -7.57
CA ARG A 351 -34.90 3.09 -8.70
C ARG A 351 -34.11 4.39 -8.72
N LEU A 352 -34.01 5.08 -7.58
CA LEU A 352 -33.19 6.29 -7.45
C LEU A 352 -31.74 6.01 -7.85
N TYR A 353 -31.14 4.91 -7.39
CA TYR A 353 -29.80 4.48 -7.76
C TYR A 353 -29.64 4.28 -9.27
N ALA A 354 -30.60 3.61 -9.92
CA ALA A 354 -30.57 3.40 -11.36
C ALA A 354 -30.68 4.73 -12.12
N ASP A 355 -31.58 5.61 -11.69
CA ASP A 355 -31.81 6.92 -12.30
C ASP A 355 -30.60 7.85 -12.20
N LEU A 356 -29.90 7.84 -11.06
CA LEU A 356 -28.62 8.54 -10.87
C LEU A 356 -27.56 8.02 -11.85
N ARG A 357 -27.47 6.69 -12.05
CA ARG A 357 -26.48 6.06 -12.94
C ARG A 357 -26.72 6.30 -14.42
N VAL A 358 -27.98 6.32 -14.86
CA VAL A 358 -28.34 6.59 -16.27
C VAL A 358 -28.40 8.08 -16.59
N GLY A 359 -28.16 8.95 -15.61
CA GLY A 359 -28.12 10.39 -15.79
C GLY A 359 -29.50 11.05 -15.95
N ARG A 360 -30.57 10.44 -15.43
CA ARG A 360 -31.95 10.99 -15.51
C ARG A 360 -32.03 12.42 -14.96
N PHE A 361 -31.24 12.72 -13.93
CA PHE A 361 -31.21 14.03 -13.29
C PHE A 361 -30.07 14.94 -13.78
N GLY A 362 -29.37 14.56 -14.85
CA GLY A 362 -28.18 15.25 -15.35
C GLY A 362 -26.90 14.40 -15.23
N PRO A 363 -25.73 14.94 -15.62
CA PRO A 363 -24.48 14.20 -15.59
C PRO A 363 -24.00 13.99 -14.14
N SER A 364 -24.05 12.74 -13.67
CA SER A 364 -23.52 12.29 -12.37
C SER A 364 -23.88 13.22 -11.19
N PRO A 365 -25.18 13.46 -10.93
CA PRO A 365 -25.61 14.38 -9.88
C PRO A 365 -25.17 13.88 -8.51
N ARG A 366 -24.71 14.80 -7.66
CA ARG A 366 -24.38 14.54 -6.26
C ARG A 366 -24.98 15.61 -5.38
N LEU A 367 -25.93 15.25 -4.52
CA LEU A 367 -26.43 16.17 -3.50
C LEU A 367 -25.83 15.81 -2.15
N GLU A 368 -24.85 16.61 -1.71
CA GLU A 368 -24.23 16.49 -0.39
C GLU A 368 -25.23 16.88 0.71
N GLN A 369 -25.22 16.19 1.84
CA GLN A 369 -26.16 16.44 2.96
C GLN A 369 -26.22 17.92 3.37
N GLU A 370 -25.06 18.57 3.45
CA GLU A 370 -24.90 19.99 3.83
C GLU A 370 -25.56 20.99 2.87
N ARG A 371 -25.93 20.54 1.67
CA ARG A 371 -26.59 21.37 0.64
C ARG A 371 -28.11 21.37 0.78
N ILE A 372 -28.66 20.45 1.58
CA ILE A 372 -30.09 20.42 1.90
C ILE A 372 -30.33 21.50 2.95
N ALA A 373 -31.23 22.44 2.65
CA ALA A 373 -31.54 23.53 3.57
C ALA A 373 -32.01 23.00 4.94
N TRP A 374 -31.51 23.59 6.03
CA TRP A 374 -31.73 23.05 7.38
C TRP A 374 -33.21 23.13 7.80
N ASP A 375 -33.89 24.21 7.42
CA ASP A 375 -35.33 24.42 7.58
C ASP A 375 -36.19 23.40 6.82
N TYR A 376 -35.64 22.79 5.76
CA TYR A 376 -36.25 21.65 5.07
C TYR A 376 -35.92 20.31 5.75
N ALA A 377 -34.65 20.11 6.11
CA ALA A 377 -34.10 18.84 6.56
C ALA A 377 -34.54 18.47 7.98
N TRP A 378 -34.33 19.36 8.95
CA TRP A 378 -34.49 19.04 10.35
C TRP A 378 -35.94 18.70 10.76
N PRO A 379 -36.98 19.45 10.34
CA PRO A 379 -38.35 19.08 10.64
C PRO A 379 -38.76 17.71 10.09
N ARG A 380 -38.22 17.31 8.94
CA ARG A 380 -38.46 15.99 8.33
C ARG A 380 -37.76 14.87 9.09
N ILE A 381 -36.57 15.12 9.62
CA ILE A 381 -35.88 14.18 10.50
C ILE A 381 -36.69 14.01 11.79
N GLN A 382 -37.10 15.11 12.42
CA GLN A 382 -37.92 15.05 13.63
C GLN A 382 -39.21 14.25 13.40
N ALA A 383 -39.88 14.46 12.26
CA ALA A 383 -41.06 13.69 11.89
C ALA A 383 -40.76 12.20 11.67
N ALA A 384 -39.70 11.87 10.92
CA ALA A 384 -39.31 10.47 10.66
C ALA A 384 -38.87 9.71 11.93
N LEU A 385 -38.39 10.44 12.94
CA LEU A 385 -37.94 9.92 14.23
C LEU A 385 -38.97 10.16 15.34
N ALA A 386 -40.21 10.55 15.04
CA ALA A 386 -41.25 10.72 16.07
C ALA A 386 -41.89 9.37 16.44
N ASP A 387 -42.04 8.48 15.45
CA ASP A 387 -42.54 7.09 15.59
C ASP A 387 -41.49 6.18 16.23
#